data_AF-A0A537FPU3-F1
#
_entry.id   AF-A0A537FPU3-F1
#
_cell.length_a   1.000
_cell.length_b   1.000
_cell.length_c   1.000
_cell.angle_alpha   90.00
_cell.angle_beta   90.00
_cell.angle_gamma   90.00
#
_symmetry.space_group_name_H-M   'P 1'
#
loop_
_entity.id
_entity.type
_entity.pdbx_description
1 polymer ?
#
loop_
_entity_poly.entity_id
_entity_poly.type
_entity_poly.pdbx_seq_one_letter_code
_entity_poly.pdbx_strand_id
1 'polypeptide(L)'
;MQEAQNSNFPTALEIVTNGLDAHPASEGLLFLKAYFGYKVADTMSNELSSYPRIIEPIGNGGLMIDGAMTAQMLNRFQDIVNTLSEAEEAINELLQVNPKSKEVAEFKGYIDQKRQHLDQESESIRATFNKSPQLAGNFCMGCQRTISYDTQKVVFRRSADSRLEAWHLGCFQSTAKN
;
A
#
# COMPACT_ATOMS: atom_id res chain seq x y z
N MET A 1 26.69 -0.40 -10.32
CA MET A 1 25.32 -0.73 -9.84
C MET A 1 25.16 -0.58 -8.32
N GLN A 2 26.24 -0.60 -7.53
CA GLN A 2 26.18 -0.45 -6.06
C GLN A 2 25.92 1.00 -5.60
N GLU A 3 26.32 2.01 -6.38
CA GLU A 3 26.09 3.43 -6.06
C GLU A 3 24.62 3.85 -6.17
N ALA A 4 23.85 3.26 -7.10
CA ALA A 4 22.42 3.56 -7.27
C ALA A 4 21.56 3.07 -6.08
N GLN A 5 22.07 2.15 -5.28
CA GLN A 5 21.41 1.66 -4.05
C GLN A 5 21.64 2.59 -2.85
N ASN A 6 22.63 3.48 -2.92
CA ASN A 6 22.92 4.50 -1.89
C ASN A 6 22.42 5.91 -2.29
N SER A 7 21.73 6.03 -3.42
CA SER A 7 21.19 7.31 -3.88
C SER A 7 20.01 7.74 -3.00
N ASN A 8 20.13 8.90 -2.37
CA ASN A 8 19.03 9.54 -1.64
C ASN A 8 18.04 10.17 -2.65
N PHE A 9 17.23 9.33 -3.29
CA PHE A 9 16.22 9.75 -4.26
C PHE A 9 15.22 10.78 -3.72
N PRO A 10 14.76 10.72 -2.45
CA PRO A 10 13.92 11.77 -1.87
C PRO A 10 14.57 13.15 -1.91
N THR A 11 15.84 13.28 -1.49
CA THR A 11 16.56 14.56 -1.56
C THR A 11 16.81 15.00 -3.00
N ALA A 12 17.10 14.08 -3.92
CA ALA A 12 17.24 14.41 -5.34
C ALA A 12 15.92 14.93 -5.94
N LEU A 13 14.78 14.32 -5.57
CA LEU A 13 13.44 14.77 -5.97
C LEU A 13 13.15 16.17 -5.43
N GLU A 14 13.46 16.43 -4.16
CA GLU A 14 13.31 17.75 -3.55
C GLU A 14 14.11 18.84 -4.28
N ILE A 15 15.39 18.57 -4.57
CA ILE A 15 16.26 19.50 -5.31
C ILE A 15 15.69 19.80 -6.70
N VAL A 16 15.23 18.78 -7.42
CA VAL A 16 14.65 18.96 -8.76
C VAL A 16 13.33 19.73 -8.71
N THR A 17 12.47 19.44 -7.73
CA THR A 17 11.21 20.17 -7.52
C THR A 17 11.48 21.65 -7.25
N ASN A 18 12.43 21.98 -6.37
CA ASN A 18 12.83 23.37 -6.12
C ASN A 18 13.43 24.03 -7.39
N GLY A 19 14.15 23.27 -8.22
CA GLY A 19 14.66 23.75 -9.50
C GLY A 19 13.55 24.09 -10.50
N LEU A 20 12.45 23.32 -10.48
CA LEU A 20 11.28 23.57 -11.32
C LEU A 20 10.53 24.84 -10.89
N ASP A 21 10.55 25.23 -9.61
CA ASP A 21 9.97 26.51 -9.19
C ASP A 21 10.64 27.71 -9.88
N ALA A 22 11.96 27.62 -10.10
CA ALA A 22 12.72 28.63 -10.85
C ALA A 22 12.60 28.45 -12.37
N HIS A 23 12.43 27.22 -12.84
CA HIS A 23 12.41 26.87 -14.26
C HIS A 23 11.27 25.87 -14.62
N PRO A 24 9.99 26.30 -14.59
CA PRO A 24 8.86 25.37 -14.65
C PRO A 24 8.75 24.56 -15.95
N ALA A 25 9.17 25.15 -17.07
CA ALA A 25 9.11 24.53 -18.40
C ALA A 25 10.37 23.72 -18.76
N SER A 26 11.28 23.49 -17.81
CA SER A 26 12.52 22.76 -18.10
C SER A 26 12.23 21.27 -18.32
N GLU A 27 12.24 20.85 -19.58
CA GLU A 27 12.00 19.45 -19.96
C GLU A 27 12.94 18.47 -19.22
N GLY A 28 14.21 18.84 -19.06
CA GLY A 28 15.17 18.03 -18.33
C GLY A 28 14.80 17.88 -16.85
N LEU A 29 14.33 18.94 -16.20
CA LEU A 29 13.92 18.88 -14.80
C LEU A 29 12.58 18.14 -14.63
N LEU A 30 11.64 18.30 -15.56
CA LEU A 30 10.39 17.54 -15.58
C LEU A 30 10.68 16.03 -15.70
N PHE A 31 11.60 15.64 -16.59
CA PHE A 31 12.00 14.25 -16.72
C PHE A 31 12.66 13.72 -15.44
N LEU A 32 13.57 14.49 -14.84
CA LEU A 32 14.21 14.11 -13.58
C LEU A 32 13.21 14.02 -12.42
N LYS A 33 12.22 14.91 -12.35
CA LYS A 33 11.15 14.86 -11.33
C LYS A 33 10.38 13.55 -11.45
N ALA A 34 9.95 13.20 -12.66
CA ALA A 34 9.26 11.94 -12.89
C ALA A 34 10.13 10.72 -12.58
N TYR A 35 11.39 10.73 -13.01
CA TYR A 35 12.33 9.65 -12.77
C TYR A 35 12.57 9.42 -11.27
N PHE A 36 12.88 10.48 -10.53
CA PHE A 36 13.11 10.37 -9.08
C PHE A 36 11.82 10.05 -8.33
N GLY A 37 10.67 10.60 -8.71
CA GLY A 37 9.37 10.22 -8.17
C GLY A 37 9.10 8.72 -8.32
N TYR A 38 9.31 8.17 -9.51
CA TYR A 38 9.21 6.72 -9.73
C TYR A 38 10.18 5.91 -8.85
N LYS A 39 11.43 6.37 -8.69
CA LYS A 39 12.43 5.68 -7.85
C LYS A 39 12.12 5.73 -6.35
N VAL A 40 11.58 6.86 -5.87
CA VAL A 40 11.07 6.98 -4.50
C VAL A 40 9.92 5.99 -4.31
N ALA A 41 8.92 6.00 -5.21
CA ALA A 41 7.80 5.07 -5.17
C ALA A 41 8.25 3.59 -5.24
N ASP A 42 9.29 3.28 -6.01
CA ASP A 42 9.92 1.95 -6.07
C ASP A 42 10.55 1.52 -4.76
N THR A 43 11.29 2.43 -4.13
CA THR A 43 11.90 2.17 -2.82
C THR A 43 10.82 1.91 -1.77
N MET A 44 9.80 2.77 -1.71
CA MET A 44 8.66 2.62 -0.80
C MET A 44 7.88 1.32 -1.04
N SER A 45 7.70 0.93 -2.30
CA SER A 45 7.02 -0.33 -2.65
C SER A 45 7.82 -1.55 -2.21
N ASN A 46 9.15 -1.53 -2.39
CA ASN A 46 10.02 -2.61 -1.92
C ASN A 46 10.00 -2.75 -0.39
N GLU A 47 9.88 -1.64 0.34
CA GLU A 47 9.74 -1.65 1.80
C GLU A 47 8.46 -2.35 2.28
N LEU A 48 7.38 -2.40 1.49
CA LEU A 48 6.16 -3.14 1.85
C LEU A 48 6.43 -4.63 2.10
N SER A 49 7.43 -5.21 1.43
CA SER A 49 7.81 -6.62 1.66
C SER A 49 8.38 -6.89 3.06
N SER A 50 8.84 -5.84 3.75
CA SER A 50 9.35 -5.93 5.12
C SER A 50 8.26 -5.85 6.18
N TYR A 51 7.02 -5.52 5.79
CA TYR A 51 5.92 -5.39 6.72
C TYR A 51 5.56 -6.77 7.29
N PRO A 52 5.21 -6.86 8.58
CA PRO A 52 4.63 -8.07 9.15
C PRO A 52 3.45 -8.56 8.33
N ARG A 53 3.26 -9.90 8.29
CA ARG A 53 2.11 -10.48 7.60
C ARG A 53 0.83 -10.00 8.27
N ILE A 54 -0.02 -9.33 7.51
CA ILE A 54 -1.32 -8.84 7.97
C ILE A 54 -2.31 -9.98 8.23
N ILE A 55 -2.08 -11.15 7.64
CA ILE A 55 -2.92 -12.35 7.78
C ILE A 55 -2.02 -13.52 8.17
N GLU A 56 -2.35 -14.19 9.28
CA GLU A 56 -1.59 -15.33 9.80
C GLU A 56 -2.51 -16.45 10.29
N PRO A 57 -2.27 -17.72 9.89
CA PRO A 57 -2.95 -18.84 10.51
C PRO A 57 -2.40 -19.05 11.93
N ILE A 58 -3.27 -19.17 12.92
CA ILE A 58 -2.88 -19.31 14.34
C ILE A 58 -3.28 -20.66 14.96
N GLY A 59 -3.61 -21.65 14.13
CA GLY A 59 -4.05 -22.98 14.56
C GLY A 59 -5.53 -23.06 14.92
N ASN A 60 -6.04 -24.26 15.19
CA ASN A 60 -7.45 -24.53 15.52
C ASN A 60 -8.48 -23.91 14.54
N GLY A 61 -8.11 -23.87 13.25
CA GLY A 61 -8.94 -23.24 12.20
C GLY A 61 -9.07 -21.72 12.31
N GLY A 62 -8.26 -21.07 13.15
CA GLY A 62 -8.23 -19.62 13.32
C GLY A 62 -7.30 -18.93 12.33
N LEU A 63 -7.80 -17.86 11.72
CA LEU A 63 -7.04 -16.93 10.88
C LEU A 63 -7.00 -15.57 11.58
N MET A 64 -5.83 -15.13 12.00
CA MET A 64 -5.63 -13.80 12.57
C MET A 64 -5.44 -12.78 11.46
N ILE A 65 -6.11 -11.63 11.59
CA ILE A 65 -5.89 -10.44 10.79
C ILE A 65 -5.44 -9.30 11.73
N ASP A 66 -4.33 -8.65 11.41
CA ASP A 66 -3.85 -7.47 12.13
C ASP A 66 -4.41 -6.19 11.51
N GLY A 67 -5.44 -5.64 12.14
CA GLY A 67 -6.11 -4.42 11.72
C GLY A 67 -5.20 -3.21 11.63
N ALA A 68 -4.41 -2.98 12.67
CA ALA A 68 -3.52 -1.84 12.76
C ALA A 68 -2.45 -1.89 11.66
N MET A 69 -1.86 -3.08 11.45
CA MET A 69 -0.89 -3.27 10.37
C MET A 69 -1.53 -3.15 8.99
N THR A 70 -2.77 -3.63 8.82
CA THR A 70 -3.53 -3.46 7.57
C THR A 70 -3.76 -1.97 7.27
N ALA A 71 -4.18 -1.18 8.26
CA ALA A 71 -4.36 0.27 8.10
C ALA A 71 -3.04 0.98 7.78
N GLN A 72 -1.95 0.62 8.45
CA GLN A 72 -0.61 1.16 8.16
C GLN A 72 -0.17 0.85 6.72
N MET A 73 -0.37 -0.39 6.27
CA MET A 73 -0.04 -0.81 4.90
C MET A 73 -0.88 -0.05 3.86
N LEU A 74 -2.19 0.14 4.11
CA LEU A 74 -3.07 0.92 3.22
C LEU A 74 -2.66 2.39 3.13
N ASN A 75 -2.24 3.01 4.23
CA ASN A 75 -1.69 4.36 4.21
C ASN A 75 -0.41 4.43 3.37
N ARG A 76 0.48 3.43 3.52
CA ARG A 76 1.71 3.36 2.71
C ARG A 76 1.43 3.20 1.23
N PHE A 77 0.43 2.39 0.84
CA PHE A 77 -0.03 2.31 -0.55
C PHE A 77 -0.46 3.69 -1.07
N GLN A 78 -1.22 4.45 -0.29
CA GLN A 78 -1.66 5.79 -0.68
C GLN A 78 -0.47 6.74 -0.91
N ASP A 79 0.54 6.72 -0.05
CA ASP A 79 1.75 7.54 -0.23
C ASP A 79 2.48 7.20 -1.54
N ILE A 80 2.57 5.90 -1.89
CA ILE A 80 3.21 5.46 -3.13
C ILE A 80 2.41 5.93 -4.34
N VAL A 81 1.08 5.79 -4.32
CA VAL A 81 0.20 6.22 -5.40
C VAL A 81 0.27 7.73 -5.61
N ASN A 82 0.31 8.51 -4.52
CA ASN A 82 0.48 9.97 -4.60
C ASN A 82 1.81 10.34 -5.28
N THR A 83 2.90 9.69 -4.86
CA THR A 83 4.24 9.91 -5.45
C THR A 83 4.27 9.56 -6.95
N LEU A 84 3.62 8.45 -7.34
CA LEU A 84 3.51 8.06 -8.75
C LEU A 84 2.63 9.03 -9.55
N SER A 85 1.61 9.62 -8.94
CA SER A 85 0.72 10.59 -9.58
C SER A 85 1.47 11.88 -9.91
N GLU A 86 2.29 12.38 -8.98
CA GLU A 86 3.15 13.54 -9.23
C GLU A 86 4.20 13.27 -10.32
N ALA A 87 4.73 12.04 -10.38
CA ALA A 87 5.63 11.63 -11.45
C ALA A 87 4.91 11.56 -12.81
N GLU A 88 3.67 11.05 -12.82
CA GLU A 88 2.83 10.98 -14.02
C GLU A 88 2.51 12.38 -14.57
N GLU A 89 2.18 13.33 -13.70
CA GLU A 89 1.93 14.72 -14.09
C GLU A 89 3.12 15.33 -14.84
N ALA A 90 4.34 15.18 -14.30
CA ALA A 90 5.55 15.68 -14.94
C ALA A 90 5.81 15.02 -16.31
N ILE A 91 5.52 13.72 -16.46
CA ILE A 91 5.62 13.03 -17.76
C ILE A 91 4.54 13.49 -18.74
N ASN A 92 3.33 13.74 -18.27
CA ASN A 92 2.25 14.24 -19.12
C ASN A 92 2.59 15.62 -19.68
N GLU A 93 3.21 16.51 -18.89
CA GLU A 93 3.72 17.80 -19.39
C GLU A 93 4.73 17.63 -20.53
N LEU A 94 5.70 16.70 -20.39
CA LEU A 94 6.65 16.39 -21.46
C LEU A 94 5.97 15.88 -22.73
N LEU A 95 4.95 15.03 -22.59
CA LEU A 95 4.20 14.50 -23.73
C LEU A 95 3.29 15.54 -24.37
N GLN A 96 2.88 16.61 -23.67
CA GLN A 96 2.18 17.72 -24.30
C GLN A 96 3.09 18.50 -25.24
N VAL A 97 4.35 18.72 -24.84
CA VAL A 97 5.36 19.42 -25.65
C VAL A 97 5.83 18.55 -26.81
N ASN A 98 6.11 17.27 -26.55
CA ASN A 98 6.52 16.31 -27.57
C ASN A 98 5.72 15.00 -27.51
N PRO A 99 4.52 14.96 -28.11
CA PRO A 99 3.64 13.78 -28.08
C PRO A 99 4.21 12.54 -28.79
N LYS A 100 5.26 12.70 -29.60
CA LYS A 100 5.88 11.62 -30.37
C LYS A 100 7.14 11.05 -29.71
N SER A 101 7.49 11.53 -28.51
CA SER A 101 8.62 11.01 -27.76
C SER A 101 8.35 9.58 -27.31
N LYS A 102 8.99 8.61 -27.97
CA LYS A 102 8.86 7.19 -27.63
C LYS A 102 9.40 6.90 -26.24
N GLU A 103 10.54 7.47 -25.90
CA GLU A 103 11.22 7.25 -24.60
C GLU A 103 10.34 7.74 -23.44
N VAL A 104 9.74 8.91 -23.57
CA VAL A 104 8.85 9.48 -22.54
C VAL A 104 7.55 8.67 -22.45
N ALA A 105 6.99 8.23 -23.59
CA ALA A 105 5.80 7.41 -23.61
C ALA A 105 6.03 6.01 -22.99
N GLU A 106 7.17 5.38 -23.28
CA GLU A 106 7.59 4.12 -22.66
C GLU A 106 7.79 4.30 -21.16
N PHE A 107 8.42 5.39 -20.73
CA PHE A 107 8.58 5.70 -19.31
C PHE A 107 7.23 5.91 -18.59
N LYS A 108 6.28 6.59 -19.24
CA LYS A 108 4.89 6.66 -18.76
C LYS A 108 4.30 5.27 -18.54
N GLY A 109 4.50 4.36 -19.48
CA GLY A 109 4.03 2.98 -19.38
C GLY A 109 4.51 2.26 -18.12
N TYR A 110 5.76 2.49 -17.69
CA TYR A 110 6.27 1.93 -16.43
C TYR A 110 5.60 2.53 -15.18
N ILE A 111 5.30 3.82 -15.19
CA ILE A 111 4.56 4.49 -14.10
C ILE A 111 3.14 3.93 -14.02
N ASP A 112 2.45 3.87 -15.17
CA ASP A 112 1.07 3.40 -15.29
C ASP A 112 0.92 1.95 -14.82
N GLN A 113 1.81 1.05 -15.29
CA GLN A 113 1.80 -0.36 -14.91
C GLN A 113 1.96 -0.53 -13.39
N LYS A 114 2.89 0.22 -12.79
CA LYS A 114 3.14 0.14 -11.36
C LYS A 114 1.96 0.64 -10.54
N ARG A 115 1.40 1.77 -10.94
CA ARG A 115 0.22 2.35 -10.30
C ARG A 115 -0.97 1.39 -10.37
N GLN A 116 -1.25 0.83 -11.55
CA GLN A 116 -2.32 -0.16 -11.72
C GLN A 116 -2.13 -1.38 -10.80
N HIS A 117 -0.91 -1.88 -10.67
CA HIS A 117 -0.61 -3.00 -9.78
C HIS A 117 -0.88 -2.66 -8.31
N LEU A 118 -0.41 -1.51 -7.84
CA LEU A 118 -0.63 -1.04 -6.47
C LEU A 118 -2.12 -0.78 -6.16
N ASP A 119 -2.85 -0.20 -7.13
CA ASP A 119 -4.29 0.03 -7.00
C ASP A 119 -5.03 -1.31 -6.83
N GLN A 120 -4.70 -2.33 -7.63
CA GLN A 120 -5.28 -3.67 -7.52
C GLN A 120 -4.98 -4.34 -6.17
N GLU A 121 -3.73 -4.26 -5.69
CA GLU A 121 -3.36 -4.83 -4.40
C GLU A 121 -4.07 -4.12 -3.24
N SER A 122 -4.07 -2.78 -3.24
CA SER A 122 -4.71 -1.98 -2.19
C SER A 122 -6.23 -2.18 -2.16
N GLU A 123 -6.88 -2.31 -3.32
CA GLU A 123 -8.32 -2.58 -3.41
C GLU A 123 -8.65 -3.98 -2.89
N SER A 124 -7.83 -4.99 -3.21
CA SER A 124 -8.01 -6.36 -2.72
C SER A 124 -7.96 -6.43 -1.18
N ILE A 125 -6.97 -5.75 -0.58
CA ILE A 125 -6.85 -5.65 0.89
C ILE A 125 -8.04 -4.89 1.48
N ARG A 126 -8.38 -3.73 0.91
CA ARG A 126 -9.49 -2.88 1.39
C ARG A 126 -10.83 -3.61 1.31
N ALA A 127 -11.09 -4.34 0.22
CA ALA A 127 -12.32 -5.09 0.03
C ALA A 127 -12.45 -6.23 1.06
N THR A 128 -11.37 -6.94 1.33
CA THR A 128 -11.32 -8.01 2.34
C THR A 128 -11.60 -7.45 3.74
N PHE A 129 -10.96 -6.32 4.03
CA PHE A 129 -11.01 -5.70 5.33
C PHE A 129 -12.38 -5.04 5.63
N ASN A 130 -12.93 -4.25 4.70
CA ASN A 130 -14.21 -3.58 4.87
C ASN A 130 -15.41 -4.53 4.94
N LYS A 131 -15.31 -5.73 4.34
CA LYS A 131 -16.37 -6.74 4.41
C LYS A 131 -16.35 -7.56 5.69
N SER A 132 -15.28 -7.50 6.48
CA SER A 132 -15.13 -8.30 7.69
C SER A 132 -16.28 -8.14 8.70
N PRO A 133 -16.72 -6.91 9.05
CA PRO A 133 -17.92 -6.69 9.88
C PRO A 133 -19.20 -7.35 9.35
N GLN A 134 -19.40 -7.34 8.03
CA GLN A 134 -20.60 -7.87 7.40
C GLN A 134 -20.61 -9.39 7.40
N LEU A 135 -19.43 -10.01 7.37
CA LEU A 135 -19.25 -11.46 7.31
C LEU A 135 -19.27 -12.11 8.70
N ALA A 136 -18.65 -11.49 9.70
CA ALA A 136 -18.43 -12.09 11.03
C ALA A 136 -19.13 -11.34 12.19
N GLY A 137 -19.80 -10.22 11.90
CA GLY A 137 -20.41 -9.35 12.91
C GLY A 137 -19.40 -8.43 13.59
N ASN A 138 -19.86 -7.65 14.58
CA ASN A 138 -19.03 -6.65 15.28
C ASN A 138 -18.67 -7.03 16.71
N PHE A 139 -19.03 -8.23 17.18
CA PHE A 139 -18.84 -8.64 18.56
C PHE A 139 -17.94 -9.86 18.65
N CYS A 140 -17.05 -9.86 19.63
CA CYS A 140 -16.23 -11.01 19.94
C CYS A 140 -17.08 -12.11 20.56
N MET A 141 -17.01 -13.32 19.99
CA MET A 141 -17.74 -14.48 20.51
C MET A 141 -17.36 -14.88 21.95
N GLY A 142 -16.11 -14.62 22.37
CA GLY A 142 -15.63 -14.99 23.71
C GLY A 142 -16.04 -14.02 24.83
N CYS A 143 -15.97 -12.71 24.59
CA CYS A 143 -16.23 -11.70 25.63
C CYS A 143 -17.45 -10.81 25.36
N GLN A 144 -18.11 -10.97 24.21
CA GLN A 144 -19.30 -10.21 23.78
C GLN A 144 -19.08 -8.68 23.71
N ARG A 145 -17.82 -8.23 23.68
CA ARG A 145 -17.44 -6.83 23.44
C ARG A 145 -17.22 -6.56 21.96
N THR A 146 -17.42 -5.30 21.57
CA THR A 146 -17.21 -4.85 20.20
C THR A 146 -15.77 -5.06 19.74
N ILE A 147 -15.61 -5.46 18.48
CA ILE A 147 -14.35 -5.58 17.77
C ILE A 147 -14.13 -4.32 16.93
N SER A 148 -12.95 -3.73 17.05
CA SER A 148 -12.45 -2.70 16.14
C SER A 148 -11.48 -3.37 15.17
N TYR A 149 -11.99 -3.72 14.00
CA TYR A 149 -11.23 -4.44 12.99
C TYR A 149 -9.98 -3.68 12.56
N ASP A 150 -9.98 -2.34 12.64
CA ASP A 150 -8.98 -1.39 12.13
C ASP A 150 -7.86 -1.10 13.11
N THR A 151 -8.05 -1.42 14.38
CA THR A 151 -7.05 -1.15 15.42
C THR A 151 -6.59 -2.41 16.15
N GLN A 152 -7.30 -3.52 15.98
CA GLN A 152 -7.07 -4.75 16.76
C GLN A 152 -6.63 -5.92 15.89
N LYS A 153 -5.95 -6.87 16.54
CA LYS A 153 -5.76 -8.23 16.01
C LYS A 153 -7.05 -9.03 16.22
N VAL A 154 -7.68 -9.39 15.12
CA VAL A 154 -8.96 -10.12 15.11
C VAL A 154 -8.73 -11.51 14.55
N VAL A 155 -9.29 -12.51 15.22
CA VAL A 155 -9.24 -13.89 14.77
C VAL A 155 -10.59 -14.27 14.18
N PHE A 156 -10.58 -14.74 12.94
CA PHE A 156 -11.72 -15.35 12.28
C PHE A 156 -11.64 -16.86 12.42
N ARG A 157 -12.75 -17.48 12.82
CA ARG A 157 -12.88 -18.94 12.84
C ARG A 157 -14.22 -19.32 12.25
N ARG A 158 -14.26 -20.39 11.46
CA ARG A 158 -15.53 -20.99 11.05
C ARG A 158 -16.07 -21.87 12.19
N SER A 159 -17.29 -21.62 12.62
CA SER A 159 -18.00 -22.41 13.61
C SER A 159 -18.43 -23.78 13.06
N ALA A 160 -18.90 -24.66 13.94
CA ALA A 160 -19.43 -25.97 13.56
C ALA A 160 -20.63 -25.89 12.60
N ASP A 161 -21.44 -24.82 12.71
CA ASP A 161 -22.56 -24.53 11.80
C ASP A 161 -22.16 -23.68 10.58
N SER A 162 -20.86 -23.66 10.26
CA SER A 162 -20.27 -22.98 9.09
C SER A 162 -20.39 -21.46 9.04
N ARG A 163 -20.85 -20.83 10.12
CA ARG A 163 -20.84 -19.37 10.28
C ARG A 163 -19.41 -18.87 10.53
N LEU A 164 -19.12 -17.65 10.08
CA LEU A 164 -17.86 -16.99 10.38
C LEU A 164 -17.99 -16.27 11.72
N GLU A 165 -17.09 -16.59 12.65
CA GLU A 165 -17.03 -15.98 13.97
C GLU A 165 -15.82 -15.04 14.04
N ALA A 166 -15.98 -13.91 14.72
CA ALA A 166 -14.89 -13.01 15.05
C ALA A 166 -14.55 -13.07 16.54
N TRP A 167 -13.25 -13.03 16.84
CA TRP A 167 -12.70 -13.14 18.19
C TRP A 167 -11.60 -12.11 18.40
N HIS A 168 -11.54 -11.50 19.58
CA HIS A 168 -10.29 -10.89 20.04
C HIS A 168 -9.22 -11.99 20.15
N LEU A 169 -7.98 -11.69 19.74
CA LEU A 169 -6.87 -12.65 19.82
C LEU A 169 -6.73 -13.27 21.22
N GLY A 170 -6.79 -12.46 22.27
CA GLY A 170 -6.69 -12.94 23.66
C GLY A 170 -7.83 -13.90 24.05
N CYS A 171 -9.06 -13.63 23.61
CA CYS A 171 -10.20 -14.53 23.86
C CYS A 171 -10.01 -15.88 23.16
N PHE A 172 -9.61 -15.85 21.89
CA PHE A 172 -9.36 -17.07 21.12
C PHE A 172 -8.26 -17.94 21.74
N GLN A 173 -7.14 -17.32 22.13
CA GLN A 173 -6.02 -18.03 22.75
C GLN A 173 -6.39 -18.61 24.12
N SER A 174 -7.26 -17.96 24.88
CA SER A 174 -7.75 -18.49 26.17
C SER A 174 -8.62 -19.73 25.99
N THR A 175 -9.42 -19.82 24.92
CA THR A 175 -10.23 -20.99 24.61
C THR A 175 -9.42 -22.18 24.08
N ALA A 176 -8.22 -21.96 23.54
CA ALA A 176 -7.35 -23.03 23.04
C ALA A 176 -6.52 -23.70 24.14
N LYS A 177 -6.44 -23.11 25.33
CA LYS A 177 -5.68 -23.62 26.48
C LYS A 177 -6.52 -24.44 27.46
N ASN A 178 -7.84 -24.44 27.29
CA ASN A 178 -8.82 -25.18 28.08
C ASN A 178 -9.42 -26.31 27.22
#